data_AF-A0A7J6LB22-F1
#
_entry.id   AF-A0A7J6LB22-F1
#
_cell.length_a   1.000
_cell.length_b   1.000
_cell.length_c   1.000
_cell.angle_alpha   90.00
_cell.angle_beta   90.00
_cell.angle_gamma   90.00
#
_symmetry.space_group_name_H-M   'P 1'
#
loop_
_entity.id
_entity.type
_entity.pdbx_description
1 polymer ?
#
loop_
_entity_poly.entity_id
_entity_poly.type
_entity_poly.pdbx_seq_one_letter_code
_entity_poly.pdbx_strand_id
1 'polypeptide(L)'
;MDRIPSTEVMESSKVKAVLDTVKAMLKEDPTNKFLIFSQFTSLLEITQKEIDRRGLGSCGIIHGGLNVATRNRMVSYFQSDISGLFLYMADPWWNPAAELQAVQRAHRLGQTRDVQVVKFIATSSIEERIRTLQRKKQLAADTTVGGDENASYHLQQLSLQDLKFLFKL
;
A
#
# COMPACT_ATOMS: atom_id res chain seq x y z
N MET A 1 -5.69 35.91 2.69
CA MET A 1 -5.39 34.45 2.65
C MET A 1 -4.19 34.28 1.76
N ASP A 2 -3.00 34.30 2.37
CA ASP A 2 -1.74 34.27 1.66
C ASP A 2 -1.52 32.90 1.01
N ARG A 3 -1.38 32.90 -0.31
CA ARG A 3 -0.93 31.74 -1.08
C ARG A 3 0.51 31.45 -0.67
N ILE A 4 0.74 30.24 -0.15
CA ILE A 4 2.09 29.73 0.10
C ILE A 4 2.88 29.77 -1.22
N PRO A 5 4.09 30.35 -1.26
CA PRO A 5 4.91 30.40 -2.46
C PRO A 5 5.24 28.99 -2.96
N SER A 6 5.01 28.75 -4.26
CA SER A 6 5.15 27.46 -4.94
C SER A 6 6.60 27.05 -5.23
N THR A 7 7.54 27.24 -4.29
CA THR A 7 8.98 27.05 -4.54
C THR A 7 9.74 26.19 -3.54
N GLU A 8 9.09 25.64 -2.52
CA GLU A 8 9.58 24.47 -1.79
C GLU A 8 8.45 23.45 -1.71
N VAL A 9 8.36 22.57 -2.71
CA VAL A 9 7.64 21.32 -2.51
C VAL A 9 8.44 20.56 -1.47
N MET A 10 8.02 20.63 -0.22
CA MET A 10 8.57 19.81 0.86
C MET A 10 8.47 18.36 0.38
N GLU A 11 9.60 17.77 -0.01
CA GLU A 11 9.65 16.44 -0.62
C GLU A 11 9.14 15.44 0.43
N SER A 12 7.94 14.89 0.23
CA SER A 12 7.36 13.91 1.16
C SER A 12 8.33 12.74 1.31
N SER A 13 8.78 12.48 2.54
CA SER A 13 9.76 11.44 2.84
C SER A 13 9.30 10.06 2.37
N LYS A 14 7.99 9.80 2.43
CA LYS A 14 7.39 8.58 1.90
C LYS A 14 7.39 8.52 0.39
N VAL A 15 7.00 9.60 -0.29
CA VAL A 15 7.02 9.66 -1.75
C VAL A 15 8.44 9.44 -2.24
N LYS A 16 9.42 10.11 -1.61
CA LYS A 16 10.84 9.90 -1.89
C LYS A 16 11.26 8.43 -1.73
N ALA A 17 10.94 7.81 -0.59
CA ALA A 17 11.27 6.42 -0.33
C ALA A 17 10.66 5.46 -1.37
N VAL A 18 9.40 5.68 -1.74
CA VAL A 18 8.74 4.91 -2.82
C VAL A 18 9.49 5.08 -4.14
N LEU A 19 9.78 6.31 -4.55
CA LEU A 19 10.49 6.59 -5.81
C LEU A 19 11.89 5.98 -5.83
N ASP A 20 12.63 6.05 -4.72
CA ASP A 20 13.96 5.46 -4.61
C ASP A 20 13.91 3.93 -4.75
N THR A 21 12.93 3.28 -4.12
CA THR A 21 12.73 1.82 -4.28
C THR A 21 12.29 1.43 -5.69
N VAL A 22 11.38 2.18 -6.31
CA VAL A 22 10.97 1.96 -7.71
C VAL A 22 12.17 2.08 -8.64
N LYS A 23 12.99 3.13 -8.47
CA LYS A 23 14.20 3.34 -9.27
C LYS A 23 15.22 2.20 -9.08
N ALA A 24 15.44 1.75 -7.85
CA ALA A 24 16.35 0.65 -7.57
C ALA A 24 15.88 -0.65 -8.23
N MET A 25 14.59 -0.97 -8.11
CA MET A 25 13.97 -2.15 -8.70
C MET A 25 14.02 -2.15 -10.23
N LEU A 26 13.75 -1.00 -10.88
CA LEU A 26 13.83 -0.88 -12.35
C LEU A 26 15.26 -0.92 -12.86
N LYS A 27 16.24 -0.49 -12.04
CA LYS A 27 17.66 -0.61 -12.37
C LYS A 27 18.12 -2.07 -12.32
N GLU A 28 17.56 -2.88 -11.43
CA GLU A 28 17.86 -4.30 -11.31
C GLU A 28 17.30 -5.11 -12.49
N ASP A 29 16.01 -4.93 -12.80
CA ASP A 29 15.37 -5.50 -13.98
C ASP A 29 14.32 -4.51 -14.53
N PRO A 30 14.57 -3.90 -15.71
CA PRO A 30 13.64 -2.93 -16.33
C PRO A 30 12.27 -3.50 -16.69
N THR A 31 12.12 -4.83 -16.72
CA THR A 31 10.85 -5.50 -17.00
C THR A 31 9.96 -5.62 -15.76
N ASN A 32 10.51 -5.36 -14.57
CA ASN A 32 9.75 -5.42 -13.33
C ASN A 32 8.59 -4.43 -13.34
N LYS A 33 7.46 -4.89 -12.80
CA LYS A 33 6.26 -4.09 -12.58
C LYS A 33 6.09 -3.80 -11.10
N PHE A 34 5.33 -2.75 -10.82
CA PHE A 34 4.98 -2.40 -9.45
C PHE A 34 3.53 -1.99 -9.29
N LEU A 35 3.03 -2.16 -8.08
CA LEU A 35 1.74 -1.67 -7.61
C LEU A 35 1.98 -0.85 -6.34
N ILE A 36 1.34 0.31 -6.24
CA ILE A 36 1.39 1.16 -5.05
C ILE A 36 0.00 1.21 -4.44
N PHE A 37 -0.13 0.76 -3.20
CA PHE A 37 -1.35 0.88 -2.41
C PHE A 37 -1.25 2.03 -1.43
N SER A 38 -2.34 2.79 -1.33
CA SER A 38 -2.49 3.92 -0.42
C SER A 38 -3.98 4.08 -0.10
N GLN A 39 -4.30 4.45 1.14
CA GLN A 39 -5.66 4.86 1.52
C GLN A 39 -6.00 6.27 1.01
N PHE A 40 -4.99 7.05 0.63
CA PHE A 40 -5.13 8.43 0.16
C PHE A 40 -4.92 8.53 -1.35
N THR A 41 -5.98 8.86 -2.09
CA THR A 41 -5.88 9.06 -3.55
C THR A 41 -4.96 10.21 -3.91
N SER A 42 -4.95 11.28 -3.11
CA SER A 42 -4.04 12.42 -3.28
C SER A 42 -2.56 12.02 -3.19
N LEU A 43 -2.21 11.05 -2.34
CA LEU A 43 -0.85 10.52 -2.28
C LEU A 43 -0.49 9.75 -3.55
N LEU A 44 -1.42 8.99 -4.13
CA LEU A 44 -1.23 8.29 -5.40
C LEU A 44 -1.04 9.29 -6.56
N GLU A 45 -1.82 10.36 -6.59
CA GLU A 45 -1.71 11.43 -7.60
C GLU A 45 -0.35 12.14 -7.53
N ILE A 46 0.10 12.50 -6.33
CA ILE A 46 1.43 13.11 -6.12
C ILE A 46 2.53 12.13 -6.56
N THR A 47 2.41 10.86 -6.17
CA THR A 47 3.41 9.84 -6.51
C THR A 47 3.47 9.58 -8.01
N GLN A 48 2.32 9.46 -8.68
CA GLN A 48 2.24 9.32 -10.13
C GLN A 48 2.92 10.50 -10.84
N LYS A 49 2.60 11.73 -10.44
CA LYS A 49 3.20 12.94 -11.02
C LYS A 49 4.73 12.93 -10.90
N GLU A 50 5.28 12.49 -9.77
CA GLU A 50 6.73 12.38 -9.60
C GLU A 50 7.35 11.20 -10.37
N ILE A 51 6.64 10.08 -10.53
CA ILE A 51 7.07 8.97 -11.39
C ILE A 51 7.19 9.45 -12.84
N ASP A 52 6.17 10.13 -13.35
CA ASP A 52 6.13 10.68 -14.71
C ASP A 52 7.23 11.72 -14.91
N ARG A 53 7.40 12.65 -13.95
CA ARG A 53 8.45 13.69 -13.98
C ARG A 53 9.86 13.10 -14.06
N ARG A 54 10.08 11.93 -13.43
CA ARG A 54 11.38 11.25 -13.38
C ARG A 54 11.55 10.19 -14.47
N GLY A 55 10.55 9.95 -15.30
CA GLY A 55 10.58 8.94 -16.36
C GLY A 55 10.69 7.51 -15.84
N LEU A 56 10.15 7.22 -14.66
CA LEU A 56 10.25 5.90 -13.99
C LEU A 56 9.15 4.91 -14.42
N GLY A 57 8.61 5.07 -15.63
CA GLY A 57 7.56 4.23 -16.20
C GLY A 57 6.23 4.95 -16.37
N SER A 58 5.27 4.25 -16.98
CA SER A 58 3.90 4.76 -17.17
C SER A 58 2.98 4.19 -16.09
N CYS A 59 2.40 5.08 -15.28
CA CYS A 59 1.52 4.71 -14.19
C CYS A 59 0.07 5.07 -14.48
N GLY A 60 -0.86 4.24 -14.02
CA GLY A 60 -2.28 4.55 -13.96
C GLY A 60 -2.83 4.37 -12.54
N ILE A 61 -3.77 5.23 -12.14
CA ILE A 61 -4.41 5.16 -10.83
C ILE A 61 -5.75 4.43 -10.97
N ILE A 62 -5.96 3.37 -10.18
CA ILE A 62 -7.25 2.68 -10.09
C ILE A 62 -7.93 3.08 -8.78
N HIS A 63 -9.04 3.83 -8.90
CA HIS A 63 -9.89 4.19 -7.76
C HIS A 63 -11.36 3.83 -8.03
N GLY A 64 -12.20 3.93 -6.99
CA GLY A 64 -13.60 3.51 -7.04
C GLY A 64 -14.47 4.24 -8.07
N GLY A 65 -14.08 5.45 -8.47
CA GLY A 65 -14.80 6.27 -9.44
C GLY A 65 -14.58 5.86 -10.91
N LEU A 66 -13.64 4.96 -11.20
CA LEU A 66 -13.44 4.47 -12.57
C LEU A 66 -14.60 3.57 -13.00
N ASN A 67 -15.07 3.79 -14.22
CA ASN A 67 -16.01 2.87 -14.85
C ASN A 67 -15.38 1.48 -15.04
N VAL A 68 -16.23 0.46 -15.11
CA VAL A 68 -15.82 -0.95 -15.17
C VAL A 68 -14.96 -1.24 -16.41
N ALA A 69 -15.31 -0.67 -17.57
CA ALA A 69 -14.59 -0.92 -18.82
C ALA A 69 -13.14 -0.39 -18.78
N THR A 70 -12.94 0.84 -18.31
CA THR A 70 -11.62 1.47 -18.14
C THR A 70 -10.79 0.68 -17.13
N ARG A 71 -11.39 0.34 -15.97
CA ARG A 71 -10.73 -0.49 -14.94
C ARG A 71 -10.24 -1.82 -15.53
N ASN A 72 -11.11 -2.53 -16.25
CA ASN A 72 -10.78 -3.83 -16.83
C ASN A 72 -9.67 -3.72 -17.88
N ARG A 73 -9.65 -2.65 -18.69
CA ARG A 73 -8.57 -2.41 -19.66
C ARG A 73 -7.23 -2.20 -18.96
N MET A 74 -7.19 -1.35 -17.93
CA MET A 74 -5.97 -1.08 -17.16
C MET A 74 -5.44 -2.34 -16.47
N VAL A 75 -6.34 -3.12 -15.85
CA VAL A 75 -5.98 -4.40 -15.24
C VAL A 75 -5.41 -5.33 -16.30
N SER A 76 -6.14 -5.57 -17.40
CA SER A 76 -5.71 -6.51 -18.46
C SER A 76 -4.35 -6.14 -19.05
N TYR A 77 -4.12 -4.84 -19.31
CA TYR A 77 -2.82 -4.33 -19.76
C TYR A 77 -1.72 -4.64 -18.74
N PHE A 78 -1.97 -4.39 -17.45
CA PHE A 78 -0.98 -4.73 -16.41
C PHE A 78 -0.72 -6.24 -16.30
N GLN A 79 -1.69 -7.10 -16.64
CA GLN A 79 -1.58 -8.56 -16.55
C GLN A 79 -1.08 -9.24 -17.83
N SER A 80 -0.78 -8.52 -18.91
CA SER A 80 -0.54 -9.10 -20.24
C SER A 80 0.70 -9.99 -20.34
N ASP A 81 1.65 -9.80 -19.44
CA ASP A 81 2.96 -10.45 -19.44
C ASP A 81 3.40 -10.78 -18.02
N ILE A 82 4.17 -11.86 -17.91
CA ILE A 82 4.75 -12.36 -16.67
C ILE A 82 6.03 -11.58 -16.41
N SER A 83 6.04 -10.78 -15.35
CA SER A 83 7.23 -10.05 -14.90
C SER A 83 7.36 -10.07 -13.38
N GLY A 84 8.52 -9.63 -12.87
CA GLY A 84 8.71 -9.49 -11.42
C GLY A 84 7.75 -8.43 -10.90
N LEU A 85 7.13 -8.67 -9.74
CA LEU A 85 6.09 -7.79 -9.21
C LEU A 85 6.45 -7.29 -7.82
N PHE A 86 6.50 -5.97 -7.69
CA PHE A 86 6.77 -5.28 -6.43
C PHE A 86 5.51 -4.58 -5.93
N LEU A 87 5.13 -4.88 -4.69
CA LEU A 87 4.00 -4.28 -4.02
C LEU A 87 4.50 -3.30 -2.97
N TYR A 88 4.18 -2.02 -3.16
CA TYR A 88 4.53 -0.93 -2.26
C TYR A 88 3.29 -0.49 -1.48
N MET A 89 3.31 -0.69 -0.16
CA MET A 89 2.27 -0.18 0.73
C MET A 89 2.72 1.14 1.33
N ALA A 90 2.18 2.24 0.80
CA ALA A 90 2.59 3.60 1.17
C ALA A 90 2.13 3.99 2.58
N ASP A 91 1.05 3.38 3.07
CA ASP A 91 0.50 3.60 4.41
C ASP A 91 -0.07 2.29 5.00
N PRO A 92 0.05 2.11 6.33
CA PRO A 92 -0.41 0.89 6.99
C PRO A 92 -1.92 0.92 7.25
N TRP A 93 -2.57 -0.23 7.06
CA TRP A 93 -3.97 -0.43 7.44
C TRP A 93 -4.05 -0.92 8.89
N TRP A 94 -5.05 -0.53 9.67
CA TRP A 94 -5.18 -1.10 11.03
C TRP A 94 -5.62 -2.57 11.03
N ASN A 95 -6.32 -3.01 9.99
CA ASN A 95 -6.81 -4.39 9.83
C ASN A 95 -5.78 -5.22 9.02
N PRO A 96 -5.07 -6.18 9.65
CA PRO A 96 -4.09 -7.02 8.96
C PRO A 96 -4.68 -7.90 7.86
N ALA A 97 -5.93 -8.34 8.01
CA ALA A 97 -6.58 -9.22 7.04
C ALA A 97 -6.88 -8.51 5.72
N ALA A 98 -7.29 -7.24 5.79
CA ALA A 98 -7.53 -6.41 4.61
C ALA A 98 -6.23 -6.15 3.83
N GLU A 99 -5.12 -5.94 4.54
CA GLU A 99 -3.80 -5.81 3.95
C GLU A 99 -3.33 -7.12 3.28
N LEU A 100 -3.51 -8.27 3.94
CA LEU A 100 -3.22 -9.57 3.35
C LEU A 100 -4.05 -9.82 2.09
N GLN A 101 -5.35 -9.44 2.11
CA GLN A 101 -6.21 -9.55 0.94
C GLN A 101 -5.71 -8.69 -0.23
N ALA A 102 -5.21 -7.48 0.05
CA ALA A 102 -4.61 -6.61 -0.96
C ALA A 102 -3.35 -7.24 -1.58
N VAL A 103 -2.48 -7.82 -0.74
CA VAL A 103 -1.28 -8.56 -1.19
C VAL A 103 -1.66 -9.77 -2.04
N GLN A 104 -2.68 -10.53 -1.64
CA GLN A 104 -3.16 -11.69 -2.40
C GLN A 104 -3.65 -11.33 -3.81
N ARG A 105 -4.05 -10.08 -4.09
CA ARG A 105 -4.38 -9.64 -5.46
C ARG A 105 -3.15 -9.55 -6.38
N ALA A 106 -1.95 -9.44 -5.82
CA ALA A 106 -0.70 -9.44 -6.55
C ALA A 106 -0.21 -10.87 -6.86
N HIS A 107 -0.50 -11.85 -5.99
CA HIS A 107 -0.21 -13.25 -6.24
C HIS A 107 -1.25 -13.84 -7.21
N ARG A 108 -0.84 -14.07 -8.47
CA ARG A 108 -1.69 -14.67 -9.50
C ARG A 108 -1.30 -16.11 -9.76
N LEU A 109 -2.27 -16.94 -10.10
CA LEU A 109 -2.02 -18.29 -10.61
C LEU A 109 -1.21 -18.21 -11.91
N GLY A 110 -0.12 -18.97 -12.00
CA GLY A 110 0.79 -18.95 -13.15
C GLY A 110 1.92 -17.91 -13.08
N GLN A 111 1.96 -17.07 -12.05
CA GLN A 111 3.13 -16.24 -11.75
C GLN A 111 4.28 -17.14 -11.28
N THR A 112 5.42 -17.08 -11.95
CA THR A 112 6.62 -17.89 -11.62
C THR A 112 7.73 -17.07 -10.96
N ARG A 113 7.61 -15.73 -10.99
CA ARG A 113 8.53 -14.82 -10.31
C ARG A 113 7.99 -14.41 -8.94
N ASP A 114 8.88 -14.26 -7.98
CA ASP A 114 8.52 -13.85 -6.62
C ASP A 114 7.85 -12.47 -6.60
N VAL A 115 6.84 -12.35 -5.74
CA VAL A 115 6.20 -11.07 -5.43
C VAL A 115 6.88 -10.48 -4.21
N GLN A 116 7.49 -9.30 -4.35
CA GLN A 116 8.11 -8.61 -3.23
C GLN A 116 7.13 -7.60 -2.62
N VAL A 117 6.96 -7.62 -1.29
CA VAL A 117 6.08 -6.70 -0.58
C VAL A 117 6.90 -5.80 0.34
N VAL A 118 6.80 -4.49 0.12
CA VAL A 118 7.50 -3.45 0.90
C VAL A 118 6.47 -2.54 1.56
N LYS A 119 6.60 -2.34 2.87
CA LYS A 119 5.70 -1.49 3.67
C LYS A 119 6.45 -0.28 4.18
N PHE A 120 5.98 0.92 3.83
CA PHE A 120 6.56 2.17 4.29
C PHE A 120 5.88 2.61 5.57
N ILE A 121 6.68 2.74 6.64
CA ILE A 121 6.22 3.13 7.97
C ILE A 121 7.02 4.34 8.41
N ALA A 122 6.34 5.45 8.66
CA ALA A 122 6.99 6.64 9.22
C ALA A 122 7.37 6.38 10.69
N THR A 123 8.65 6.54 11.01
CA THR A 123 9.18 6.38 12.38
C THR A 123 8.70 7.48 13.31
N SER A 124 8.61 7.20 14.60
CA SER A 124 8.13 8.10 15.65
C SER A 124 6.73 8.66 15.37
N SER A 125 5.88 7.90 14.67
CA SER A 125 4.57 8.35 14.22
C SER A 125 3.43 7.41 14.65
N ILE A 126 2.20 7.80 14.35
CA ILE A 126 1.03 6.94 14.53
C ILE A 126 1.16 5.61 13.76
N GLU A 127 1.89 5.58 12.65
CA GLU A 127 2.03 4.39 11.80
C GLU A 127 2.80 3.26 12.46
N GLU A 128 3.80 3.56 13.30
CA GLU A 128 4.49 2.53 14.10
C GLU A 128 3.54 1.89 15.12
N ARG A 129 2.59 2.68 15.62
CA ARG A 129 1.57 2.18 16.54
C ARG A 129 0.50 1.38 15.81
N ILE A 130 0.12 1.78 14.60
CA ILE A 130 -0.71 0.95 13.72
C ILE A 130 -0.01 -0.39 13.45
N ARG A 131 1.28 -0.39 13.12
CA ARG A 131 2.06 -1.64 12.94
C ARG A 131 2.09 -2.50 14.20
N THR A 132 2.23 -1.88 15.37
CA THR A 132 2.18 -2.58 16.65
C THR A 132 0.80 -3.19 16.91
N LEU A 133 -0.26 -2.45 16.59
CA LEU A 133 -1.64 -2.92 16.69
C LEU A 133 -1.91 -4.10 15.74
N GLN A 134 -1.45 -4.01 14.50
CA GLN A 134 -1.54 -5.10 13.53
C GLN A 134 -0.93 -6.38 14.08
N ARG A 135 0.29 -6.30 14.65
CA ARG A 135 0.97 -7.46 15.27
C ARG A 135 0.17 -8.05 16.43
N LYS A 136 -0.42 -7.21 17.28
CA LYS A 136 -1.28 -7.66 18.39
C LYS A 136 -2.52 -8.40 17.86
N LYS A 137 -3.18 -7.85 16.84
CA LYS A 137 -4.37 -8.46 16.22
C LYS A 137 -4.04 -9.77 15.49
N GLN A 138 -2.89 -9.84 14.80
CA GLN A 138 -2.40 -11.08 14.18
C GLN A 138 -2.13 -12.15 15.23
N LEU A 139 -1.37 -11.84 16.27
CA LEU A 139 -1.07 -12.79 17.34
C LEU A 139 -2.35 -13.31 18.00
N ALA A 140 -3.29 -12.42 18.31
CA ALA A 140 -4.58 -12.82 18.88
C ALA A 140 -5.35 -13.77 17.94
N ALA A 141 -5.39 -13.47 16.64
CA ALA A 141 -6.03 -14.33 15.65
C ALA A 141 -5.34 -15.71 15.56
N ASP A 142 -4.00 -15.74 15.50
CA ASP A 142 -3.21 -16.96 15.41
C ASP A 142 -3.36 -17.83 16.67
N THR A 143 -3.58 -17.23 17.84
CA THR A 143 -3.85 -17.97 19.09
C THR A 143 -5.29 -18.47 19.21
N THR A 144 -6.24 -17.90 18.47
CA THR A 144 -7.68 -18.22 18.59
C THR A 144 -8.08 -19.35 17.63
N VAL A 145 -7.27 -20.40 17.52
CA VAL A 145 -7.58 -21.58 16.68
C VAL A 145 -8.71 -22.37 17.34
N GLY A 146 -9.96 -22.00 17.04
CA GLY A 146 -11.15 -22.58 17.67
C GLY A 146 -12.47 -21.90 17.35
N GLY A 147 -12.83 -21.79 16.06
CA GLY A 147 -14.23 -21.84 15.59
C GLY A 147 -15.23 -20.75 15.98
N ASP A 148 -14.87 -19.70 16.71
CA ASP A 148 -15.80 -18.59 16.99
C ASP A 148 -15.64 -17.47 15.93
N GLU A 149 -16.53 -17.49 14.94
CA GLU A 149 -16.61 -16.48 13.88
C GLU A 149 -16.88 -15.07 14.45
N ASN A 150 -17.60 -14.96 15.56
CA ASN A 150 -17.86 -13.66 16.20
C ASN A 150 -16.60 -13.11 16.86
N ALA A 151 -15.83 -13.95 17.56
CA ALA A 151 -14.55 -13.55 18.14
C ALA A 151 -13.56 -13.08 17.04
N SER A 152 -13.52 -13.80 15.92
CA SER A 152 -12.70 -13.45 14.76
C SER A 152 -13.10 -12.12 14.13
N TYR A 153 -14.41 -11.84 14.02
CA TYR A 153 -14.92 -10.56 13.53
C TYR A 153 -14.55 -9.39 14.46
N HIS A 154 -14.71 -9.55 15.77
CA HIS A 154 -14.36 -8.51 16.76
C HIS A 154 -12.87 -8.17 16.76
N LEU A 155 -11.99 -9.13 16.50
CA LEU A 155 -10.54 -8.90 16.38
C LEU A 155 -10.18 -8.01 15.17
N GLN A 156 -10.97 -8.07 14.09
CA GLN A 156 -10.76 -7.25 12.89
C GLN A 156 -11.26 -5.81 13.04
N GLN A 157 -12.18 -5.55 13.97
CA GLN A 157 -12.71 -4.21 14.25
C GLN A 157 -11.74 -3.37 15.08
N LEU A 158 -11.88 -2.04 15.00
CA LEU A 158 -11.10 -1.10 15.79
C LEU A 158 -11.84 -0.81 17.11
N SER A 159 -11.26 -1.20 18.24
CA SER A 159 -11.88 -0.98 19.55
C SER A 159 -11.58 0.41 20.13
N LEU A 160 -12.34 0.84 21.15
CA LEU A 160 -12.04 2.08 21.88
C LEU A 160 -10.66 2.02 22.56
N GLN A 161 -10.24 0.85 23.02
CA GLN A 161 -8.90 0.66 23.59
C GLN A 161 -7.82 0.81 22.52
N ASP A 162 -8.07 0.32 21.30
CA ASP A 162 -7.17 0.52 20.16
C ASP A 162 -7.05 2.01 19.83
N LEU A 163 -8.15 2.76 19.83
CA LEU A 163 -8.14 4.21 19.61
C LEU A 163 -7.32 4.96 20.67
N LYS A 164 -7.53 4.66 21.96
CA LYS A 164 -6.69 5.21 23.04
C LYS A 164 -5.22 4.88 22.82
N PHE A 165 -4.93 3.62 22.49
CA PHE A 165 -3.60 3.16 22.16
C PHE A 165 -3.03 3.80 20.89
N LEU A 166 -3.84 4.26 19.93
CA LEU A 166 -3.45 4.93 18.66
C LEU A 166 -3.41 6.46 18.74
N PHE A 167 -3.99 7.10 19.75
CA PHE A 167 -3.90 8.55 19.94
C PHE A 167 -3.21 9.01 21.22
N LYS A 168 -2.79 8.07 22.10
CA LYS A 168 -2.17 8.35 23.40
C LYS A 168 -3.12 9.15 24.29
N LEU A 169 -4.40 8.80 24.21
CA LEU A 169 -5.51 9.38 24.98
C LEU A 169 -5.77 8.57 26.25
#